data_AF-A0A3Q8XCB6-F1
#
_entry.id   AF-A0A3Q8XCB6-F1
#
_cell.length_a   1.000
_cell.length_b   1.000
_cell.length_c   1.000
_cell.angle_alpha   90.00
_cell.angle_beta   90.00
_cell.angle_gamma   90.00
#
_symmetry.space_group_name_H-M   'P 1'
#
loop_
_entity.id
_entity.type
_entity.pdbx_description
1 polymer ?
#
loop_
_entity_poly.entity_id
_entity_poly.type
_entity_poly.pdbx_seq_one_letter_code
_entity_poly.pdbx_strand_id
1 'polypeptide(L)'
;MMLMLNHLVFLWCIFLLIMFSMQRFSLLNCLILLESLVLFSIFYCYYNLLAFESSSINFILFLLVMAASEAAIGLTILISVIRLYGNDMFSSMYFFAKIWSFKKYIMFT
;
A
#
# COMPACT_ATOMS: atom_id res chain seq x y z
N MET A 1 -19.74 -16.14 -18.80
CA MET A 1 -18.73 -16.53 -17.78
C MET A 1 -17.76 -15.39 -17.46
N MET A 2 -17.11 -14.79 -18.47
CA MET A 2 -16.16 -13.67 -18.28
C MET A 2 -16.77 -12.45 -17.56
N LEU A 3 -17.99 -12.03 -17.91
CA LEU A 3 -18.71 -10.94 -17.23
C LEU A 3 -18.99 -11.21 -15.74
N MET A 4 -19.27 -12.46 -15.38
CA MET A 4 -19.51 -12.85 -13.99
C MET A 4 -18.22 -12.79 -13.16
N LEU A 5 -17.09 -13.20 -13.74
CA LEU A 5 -15.77 -13.07 -13.12
C LEU A 5 -15.40 -11.61 -12.88
N ASN A 6 -15.63 -10.72 -13.85
CA ASN A 6 -15.31 -9.29 -13.70
C ASN A 6 -16.12 -8.63 -12.56
N HIS A 7 -17.40 -8.98 -12.41
CA HIS A 7 -18.21 -8.49 -11.28
C HIS A 7 -17.71 -9.00 -9.93
N LEU A 8 -17.33 -10.27 -9.82
CA LEU A 8 -16.79 -10.85 -8.59
C LEU A 8 -15.46 -10.22 -8.19
N VAL A 9 -14.57 -10.02 -9.17
CA VAL A 9 -13.29 -9.33 -8.95
C VAL A 9 -13.52 -7.89 -8.46
N PHE A 10 -14.45 -7.17 -9.08
CA PHE A 10 -14.77 -5.81 -8.67
C PHE A 10 -15.31 -5.73 -7.24
N LEU A 11 -16.18 -6.66 -6.83
CA LEU A 11 -16.66 -6.77 -5.45
C LEU A 11 -15.52 -7.05 -4.47
N TRP A 12 -14.57 -7.91 -4.85
CA TRP A 12 -13.36 -8.18 -4.05
C TRP A 12 -12.47 -6.95 -3.90
N CYS A 13 -12.25 -6.17 -4.97
CA CYS A 13 -11.50 -4.91 -4.89
C CYS A 13 -12.15 -3.92 -3.91
N ILE A 14 -13.49 -3.78 -3.96
CA ILE A 14 -14.23 -2.91 -3.03
C ILE A 14 -14.06 -3.39 -1.59
N PHE A 15 -14.17 -4.71 -1.36
CA PHE A 15 -13.99 -5.29 -0.04
C PHE A 15 -12.58 -5.01 0.52
N LEU A 16 -11.53 -5.21 -0.30
CA LEU A 16 -10.14 -4.92 0.09
C LEU A 16 -9.92 -3.43 0.38
N LEU A 17 -10.50 -2.53 -0.42
CA LEU A 17 -10.46 -1.09 -0.18
C LEU A 17 -11.12 -0.70 1.15
N ILE A 18 -12.27 -1.30 1.46
CA ILE A 18 -12.94 -1.09 2.75
C ILE A 18 -12.05 -1.58 3.89
N MET A 19 -11.49 -2.78 3.79
CA MET A 19 -10.58 -3.31 4.81
C MET A 19 -9.34 -2.43 5.00
N PHE A 20 -8.76 -1.92 3.91
CA PHE A 20 -7.65 -0.97 3.97
C PHE A 20 -8.04 0.31 4.71
N SER A 21 -9.23 0.87 4.43
CA SER A 21 -9.71 2.09 5.09
C SER A 21 -9.99 1.93 6.59
N MET A 22 -10.32 0.70 7.02
CA MET A 22 -10.61 0.38 8.43
C MET A 22 -9.34 0.08 9.24
N GLN A 23 -8.20 -0.08 8.58
CA GLN A 23 -6.92 -0.34 9.24
C GLN A 23 -6.43 0.91 9.97
N ARG A 24 -6.39 0.87 11.31
CA ARG A 24 -6.05 2.04 12.15
C ARG A 24 -4.79 1.86 13.00
N PHE A 25 -4.26 0.65 13.11
CA PHE A 25 -3.31 0.32 14.17
C PHE A 25 -1.89 0.11 13.67
N SER A 26 -1.60 -0.91 12.87
CA SER A 26 -0.23 -1.18 12.41
C SER A 26 0.01 -0.75 10.97
N LEU A 27 1.07 0.03 10.76
CA LEU A 27 1.48 0.48 9.44
C LEU A 27 1.92 -0.68 8.54
N LEU A 28 2.46 -1.75 9.14
CA LEU A 28 2.77 -3.00 8.45
C LEU A 28 1.52 -3.64 7.83
N ASN A 29 0.41 -3.69 8.57
CA ASN A 29 -0.82 -4.31 8.10
C ASN A 29 -1.49 -3.43 7.02
N CYS A 30 -1.30 -2.11 7.05
CA CYS A 30 -1.66 -1.26 5.91
C CYS A 30 -0.83 -1.59 4.66
N LEU A 31 0.48 -1.79 4.81
CA LEU A 31 1.36 -2.15 3.69
C LEU A 31 0.95 -3.47 3.02
N ILE A 32 0.67 -4.50 3.82
CA ILE A 32 0.25 -5.82 3.33
C ILE A 32 -1.08 -5.72 2.57
N LEU A 33 -2.05 -4.97 3.10
CA LEU A 33 -3.32 -4.76 2.41
C LEU A 33 -3.13 -4.00 1.09
N LEU A 34 -2.24 -3.00 1.05
CA LEU A 34 -1.96 -2.24 -0.16
C LEU A 34 -1.26 -3.11 -1.23
N GLU A 35 -0.27 -3.92 -0.84
CA GLU A 35 0.38 -4.88 -1.74
C GLU A 35 -0.63 -5.88 -2.32
N SER A 36 -1.55 -6.38 -1.48
CA SER A 36 -2.60 -7.29 -1.93
C SER A 36 -3.53 -6.65 -2.97
N LEU A 37 -3.84 -5.36 -2.81
CA LEU A 37 -4.70 -4.59 -3.71
C LEU A 37 -4.01 -4.34 -5.06
N VAL A 38 -2.74 -3.93 -5.02
CA VAL A 38 -1.94 -3.66 -6.23
C VAL A 38 -1.73 -4.95 -7.03
N LEU A 39 -1.35 -6.06 -6.37
CA LEU A 39 -1.20 -7.35 -7.04
C LEU A 39 -2.50 -7.82 -7.68
N PHE A 40 -3.62 -7.75 -6.94
CA PHE A 40 -4.93 -8.17 -7.46
C PHE A 40 -5.37 -7.33 -8.67
N SER A 41 -5.11 -6.02 -8.64
CA SER A 41 -5.36 -5.12 -9.77
C SER A 41 -4.51 -5.47 -11.00
N ILE A 42 -3.21 -5.75 -10.80
CA ILE A 42 -2.30 -6.15 -11.88
C ILE A 42 -2.72 -7.50 -12.48
N PHE A 43 -3.10 -8.49 -11.65
CA PHE A 43 -3.61 -9.77 -12.13
C PHE A 43 -4.91 -9.64 -12.92
N TYR A 44 -5.82 -8.77 -12.47
CA TYR A 44 -7.05 -8.48 -13.23
C TYR A 44 -6.73 -7.80 -14.57
N CYS A 45 -5.80 -6.84 -14.56
CA CYS A 45 -5.32 -6.18 -15.78
C CYS A 45 -4.73 -7.21 -16.76
N TYR A 46 -3.88 -8.12 -16.26
CA TYR A 46 -3.27 -9.20 -17.04
C TYR A 46 -4.32 -10.14 -17.65
N TYR A 47 -5.31 -10.57 -16.86
CA TYR A 47 -6.39 -11.43 -17.34
C TYR A 47 -7.20 -10.78 -18.48
N ASN A 48 -7.50 -9.48 -18.39
CA ASN A 48 -8.22 -8.78 -19.44
C ASN A 48 -7.34 -8.48 -20.66
N LEU A 49 -6.07 -8.11 -20.48
CA LEU A 49 -5.15 -7.77 -21.56
C LEU A 49 -4.68 -8.97 -22.38
N LEU A 50 -4.56 -10.15 -21.75
CA LEU A 50 -4.28 -11.41 -22.46
C LEU A 50 -5.30 -11.72 -23.55
N ALA A 51 -6.53 -11.19 -23.43
CA ALA A 51 -7.56 -11.35 -24.45
C ALA A 51 -7.32 -10.50 -25.70
N PHE A 52 -6.46 -9.47 -25.63
CA PHE A 52 -6.34 -8.45 -26.67
C PHE A 52 -5.02 -8.41 -27.43
N GLU A 53 -3.85 -8.75 -26.85
CA GLU A 53 -2.59 -8.84 -27.62
C GLU A 53 -1.35 -9.29 -26.79
N SER A 54 -0.34 -9.89 -27.44
CA SER A 54 0.93 -10.34 -26.81
C SER A 54 1.90 -9.20 -26.46
N SER A 55 1.75 -8.03 -27.08
CA SER A 55 2.53 -6.81 -26.80
C SER A 55 2.31 -6.26 -25.38
N SER A 56 1.20 -6.66 -24.75
CA SER A 56 0.76 -6.22 -23.41
C SER A 56 1.65 -6.71 -22.25
N ILE A 57 2.46 -7.77 -22.47
CA ILE A 57 3.27 -8.38 -21.41
C ILE A 57 4.35 -7.42 -20.89
N ASN A 58 4.97 -6.62 -21.78
CA ASN A 58 5.98 -5.64 -21.38
C ASN A 58 5.41 -4.54 -20.47
N PHE A 59 4.16 -4.15 -20.72
CA PHE A 59 3.47 -3.16 -19.89
C PHE A 59 3.17 -3.71 -18.49
N ILE A 60 2.82 -5.00 -18.39
CA ILE A 60 2.54 -5.67 -17.12
C ILE A 60 3.83 -5.83 -16.30
N LEU A 61 4.95 -6.16 -16.95
CA LEU A 61 6.26 -6.20 -16.29
C LEU A 61 6.67 -4.82 -15.75
N PHE A 62 6.43 -3.77 -16.52
CA PHE A 62 6.67 -2.39 -16.06
C PHE A 62 5.83 -2.04 -14.82
N LEU A 63 4.52 -2.36 -14.83
CA LEU A 63 3.64 -2.15 -13.68
C LEU A 63 4.08 -2.95 -12.45
N LEU A 64 4.57 -4.17 -12.64
CA LEU A 64 5.07 -5.01 -11.55
C LEU A 64 6.33 -4.42 -10.89
N VAL A 65 7.25 -3.88 -11.69
CA VAL A 65 8.46 -3.21 -11.18
C VAL A 65 8.09 -1.93 -10.41
N MET A 66 7.14 -1.15 -10.93
CA MET A 66 6.64 0.04 -10.23
C MET A 66 5.98 -0.33 -8.90
N ALA A 67 5.14 -1.37 -8.87
CA ALA A 67 4.53 -1.88 -7.65
C ALA A 67 5.57 -2.34 -6.60
N ALA A 68 6.59 -3.08 -7.02
CA ALA A 68 7.66 -3.51 -6.14
C ALA A 68 8.46 -2.32 -5.58
N SER A 69 8.67 -1.27 -6.39
CA SER A 69 9.37 -0.05 -5.95
C SER A 69 8.57 0.75 -4.91
N GLU A 70 7.24 0.85 -5.08
CA GLU A 70 6.36 1.48 -4.10
C GLU A 70 6.38 0.72 -2.76
N ALA A 71 6.31 -0.61 -2.83
CA ALA A 71 6.40 -1.46 -1.64
C ALA A 71 7.74 -1.28 -0.91
N ALA A 72 8.86 -1.22 -1.65
CA ALA A 72 10.18 -0.96 -1.07
C ALA A 72 10.25 0.40 -0.37
N ILE A 73 9.71 1.45 -0.98
CA ILE A 73 9.63 2.79 -0.37
C ILE A 73 8.77 2.73 0.91
N GLY A 74 7.60 2.10 0.87
CA GLY A 74 6.74 1.91 2.04
C GLY A 74 7.45 1.18 3.20
N LEU A 75 8.25 0.16 2.88
CA LEU A 75 8.98 -0.63 3.86
C LEU A 75 10.15 0.15 4.47
N THR A 76 10.86 0.96 3.68
CA THR A 76 11.91 1.86 4.21
C THR A 76 11.34 2.91 5.18
N ILE A 77 10.14 3.43 4.89
CA ILE A 77 9.42 4.33 5.80
C ILE A 77 9.06 3.61 7.09
N LEU A 78 8.50 2.40 6.99
CA LEU A 78 8.17 1.58 8.16
C LEU A 78 9.40 1.32 9.05
N ILE A 79 10.55 0.96 8.46
CA ILE A 79 11.80 0.76 9.19
C ILE A 79 12.27 2.05 9.89
N SER A 80 12.09 3.22 9.25
CA SER A 80 12.42 4.51 9.88
C SER A 80 11.51 4.82 11.08
N VAL A 81 10.21 4.52 10.97
CA VAL A 81 9.21 4.69 12.04
C VAL A 81 9.54 3.75 13.21
N ILE A 82 9.80 2.47 12.94
CA ILE A 82 10.16 1.51 14.00
C ILE A 82 11.44 1.93 14.72
N ARG A 83 12.46 2.44 14.01
CA ARG A 83 13.71 2.93 14.63
C ARG A 83 13.52 4.19 15.48
N LEU A 84 12.56 5.05 15.15
CA LEU A 84 12.28 6.29 15.90
C LEU A 84 11.34 6.07 17.09
N TYR A 85 10.36 5.18 16.97
CA TYR A 85 9.27 5.03 17.95
C TYR A 85 9.28 3.71 18.70
N GLY A 86 10.07 2.72 18.25
CA GLY A 86 10.09 1.37 18.81
C GLY A 86 8.80 0.57 18.59
N ASN A 87 7.82 1.13 17.87
CA ASN A 87 6.52 0.53 17.61
C ASN A 87 5.98 0.96 16.25
N ASP A 88 5.21 0.09 15.60
CA ASP A 88 4.62 0.26 14.27
C ASP A 88 3.22 0.92 14.30
N MET A 89 2.78 1.37 15.48
CA MET A 89 1.45 1.95 15.67
C MET A 89 1.31 3.39 15.18
N PHE A 90 0.21 3.71 14.49
CA PHE A 90 -0.07 5.07 14.01
C PHE A 90 -0.21 6.12 15.13
N SER A 91 -0.67 5.74 16.32
CA SER A 91 -0.90 6.69 17.42
C SER A 91 0.40 7.24 18.02
N SER A 92 1.51 6.49 17.94
CA SER A 92 2.81 6.92 18.46
C SER A 92 3.42 8.04 17.61
N MET A 93 3.17 8.03 16.29
CA MET A 93 3.64 9.07 15.38
C MET A 93 3.03 10.43 15.69
N TYR A 94 1.74 10.49 16.02
CA TYR A 94 1.05 11.76 16.32
C TYR A 94 1.55 12.40 17.62
N PHE A 95 1.82 11.59 18.65
CA PHE A 95 2.35 12.08 19.92
C PHE A 95 3.75 12.69 19.77
N PHE A 96 4.62 12.06 18.98
CA PHE A 96 5.99 12.53 18.83
C PHE A 96 6.15 13.71 17.87
N ALA A 97 5.35 13.81 16.79
CA ALA A 97 5.34 15.01 15.95
C ALA A 97 5.06 16.28 16.79
N LYS A 98 4.20 16.15 17.81
CA LYS A 98 3.93 17.18 18.80
C LYS A 98 5.13 17.44 19.72
N ILE A 99 5.82 16.40 20.19
CA ILE A 99 7.05 16.51 21.00
C ILE A 99 8.22 17.13 20.23
N TRP A 100 8.38 16.83 18.94
CA TRP A 100 9.50 17.30 18.12
C TRP A 100 9.34 18.79 17.78
N SER A 101 8.11 19.22 17.50
CA SER A 101 7.74 20.64 17.44
C SER A 101 8.14 21.35 18.74
N PHE A 102 7.78 20.79 19.90
CA PHE A 102 8.08 21.36 21.21
C PHE A 102 9.58 21.43 21.51
N LYS A 103 10.35 20.39 21.18
CA LYS A 103 11.80 20.35 21.37
C LYS A 103 12.54 21.34 20.46
N LYS A 104 11.99 21.62 19.28
CA LYS A 104 12.50 22.66 18.38
C LYS A 104 12.30 24.07 18.95
N TYR A 105 11.20 24.34 19.64
CA TYR A 105 10.99 25.65 20.31
C TYR A 105 11.94 25.86 21.49
N ILE A 106 12.24 24.81 22.27
CA ILE A 106 13.15 24.90 23.43
C ILE A 106 14.62 25.05 23.03
N MET A 107 15.02 24.60 21.84
CA MET A 107 16.41 24.69 21.38
C MET A 107 16.76 26.07 20.76
N PHE A 108 15.78 26.96 20.56
CA PHE A 108 15.96 28.31 20.01
C PHE A 108 15.68 29.45 21.02
N THR A 109 15.53 29.13 22.31
CA THR A 109 15.54 30.07 23.45
C THR A 109 16.71 29.73 24.35
#